data_AF-A0A1C6GWJ9-F1
#
_entry.id   AF-A0A1C6GWJ9-F1
#
_cell.length_a   1.000
_cell.length_b   1.000
_cell.length_c   1.000
_cell.angle_alpha   90.00
_cell.angle_beta   90.00
_cell.angle_gamma   90.00
#
_symmetry.space_group_name_H-M   'P 1'
#
loop_
_entity.id
_entity.type
_entity.pdbx_description
1 polymer ?
#
loop_
_entity_poly.entity_id
_entity_poly.type
_entity_poly.pdbx_seq_one_letter_code
_entity_poly.pdbx_strand_id
1 'polypeptide(L)'
;MKKFFEELSRRLREGGVESSNVEDRRLEIFLHGQPVLFVSPGNDVFLFPAGSNNPEASELYHRVAQTADEVYTYVEEVQTAPTLHISGLSEKFHLLADFGGAVLAGRELENGRGYQFVTWIWDYNRTGVSYGHYYDEDFCGAKQDFAVRSGLISKTQLFSPEELTELYRATDYLLDEGPELEDGHLKAMQTARTKIEYTVPDLADRLEQGQAQEPQIDM
;
A
#
# COMPACT_ATOMS: atom_id res chain seq x y z
N MET A 1 -3.05 23.35 -3.27
CA MET A 1 -3.58 23.00 -4.61
C MET A 1 -2.52 22.87 -5.70
N LYS A 2 -1.66 23.86 -5.94
CA LYS A 2 -0.65 23.80 -7.01
C LYS A 2 0.17 22.49 -7.03
N LYS A 3 0.68 22.07 -5.87
CA LYS A 3 1.44 20.82 -5.71
C LYS A 3 0.66 19.54 -6.02
N PHE A 4 -0.65 19.52 -5.76
CA PHE A 4 -1.49 18.37 -6.06
C PHE A 4 -1.56 18.14 -7.57
N PHE A 5 -1.85 19.19 -8.35
CA PHE A 5 -1.90 19.07 -9.81
C PHE A 5 -0.53 18.82 -10.43
N GLU A 6 0.54 19.43 -9.91
CA GLU A 6 1.91 19.15 -10.36
C GLU A 6 2.27 17.67 -10.17
N GLU A 7 1.97 17.12 -9.00
CA GLU A 7 2.26 15.72 -8.70
C GLU A 7 1.34 14.75 -9.45
N LEU A 8 0.05 15.05 -9.56
CA LEU A 8 -0.90 14.24 -10.30
C LEU A 8 -0.52 14.19 -11.79
N SER A 9 -0.16 15.33 -12.39
CA SER A 9 0.33 15.37 -13.76
C SER A 9 1.58 14.52 -13.97
N ARG A 10 2.48 14.48 -13.00
CA ARG A 10 3.70 13.67 -13.05
C ARG A 10 3.38 12.17 -13.01
N ARG A 11 2.57 11.74 -12.04
CA ARG A 11 2.12 10.34 -11.88
C ARG A 11 1.32 9.84 -13.09
N LEU A 12 0.47 10.69 -13.66
CA LEU A 12 -0.27 10.37 -14.89
C LEU A 12 0.67 10.20 -16.09
N ARG A 13 1.69 11.05 -16.22
CA ARG A 13 2.67 10.98 -17.31
C ARG A 13 3.47 9.68 -17.29
N GLU A 14 3.82 9.17 -16.11
CA GLU A 14 4.46 7.85 -15.95
C GLU A 14 3.59 6.71 -16.48
N GLY A 15 2.27 6.83 -16.32
CA GLY A 15 1.28 5.92 -16.89
C GLY A 15 0.93 6.19 -18.36
N GLY A 16 1.65 7.10 -19.03
CA GLY A 16 1.40 7.48 -20.43
C GLY A 16 0.16 8.35 -20.66
N VAL A 17 -0.39 8.95 -19.61
CA VAL A 17 -1.58 9.79 -19.68
C VAL A 17 -1.18 11.26 -19.78
N GLU A 18 -1.65 11.93 -20.83
CA GLU A 18 -1.43 13.36 -21.04
C GLU A 18 -2.40 14.19 -20.20
N SER A 19 -1.87 15.24 -19.57
CA SER A 19 -2.66 16.17 -18.75
C SER A 19 -2.17 17.61 -18.88
N SER A 20 -3.08 18.56 -18.67
CA SER A 20 -2.79 20.00 -18.69
C SER A 20 -3.50 20.71 -17.54
N ASN A 21 -2.75 21.53 -16.79
CA ASN A 21 -3.31 22.36 -15.73
C ASN A 21 -3.91 23.63 -16.33
N VAL A 22 -5.19 23.89 -16.02
CA VAL A 22 -5.92 25.08 -16.43
C VAL A 22 -6.11 26.00 -15.22
N GLU A 23 -5.23 26.99 -15.11
CA GLU A 23 -5.28 28.08 -14.12
C GLU A 23 -5.42 27.62 -12.65
N ASP A 24 -4.88 26.44 -12.30
CA ASP A 24 -5.06 25.79 -10.99
C ASP A 24 -6.53 25.58 -10.58
N ARG A 25 -7.45 25.66 -11.54
CA ARG A 25 -8.90 25.42 -11.34
C ARG A 25 -9.31 24.02 -11.69
N ARG A 26 -8.58 23.37 -12.59
CA ARG A 26 -8.77 21.97 -12.97
C ARG A 26 -7.53 21.42 -13.67
N LEU A 27 -7.38 20.11 -13.61
CA LEU A 27 -6.43 19.37 -14.44
C LEU A 27 -7.20 18.64 -15.54
N GLU A 28 -7.04 19.05 -16.80
CA GLU A 28 -7.65 18.37 -17.94
C GLU A 28 -6.83 17.16 -18.35
N ILE A 29 -7.51 16.06 -18.69
CA ILE A 29 -6.91 14.79 -19.11
C ILE A 29 -7.29 14.50 -20.55
N PHE A 30 -6.28 14.15 -21.35
CA PHE A 30 -6.42 13.99 -22.79
C PHE A 30 -6.44 12.52 -23.16
N LEU A 31 -7.27 12.21 -24.16
CA LEU A 31 -7.30 10.95 -24.87
C LEU A 31 -7.21 11.25 -26.37
N HIS A 32 -6.21 10.70 -27.04
CA HIS A 32 -5.92 10.96 -28.47
C HIS A 32 -5.87 12.46 -28.82
N GLY A 33 -5.32 13.30 -27.93
CA GLY A 33 -5.18 14.74 -28.12
C GLY A 33 -6.45 15.56 -27.87
N GLN A 34 -7.54 14.94 -27.42
CA GLN A 34 -8.78 15.63 -27.04
C GLN A 34 -9.02 15.52 -25.52
N PRO A 35 -9.38 16.62 -24.82
CA PRO A 35 -9.71 16.54 -23.41
C PRO A 35 -11.03 15.79 -23.22
N VAL A 36 -10.98 14.72 -22.41
CA VAL A 36 -12.12 13.84 -22.14
C VAL A 36 -12.53 13.79 -20.68
N LEU A 37 -11.60 14.13 -19.76
CA LEU A 37 -11.86 14.23 -18.32
C LEU A 37 -11.27 15.53 -17.76
N PHE A 38 -11.71 15.91 -16.57
CA PHE A 38 -10.93 16.81 -15.73
C PHE A 38 -11.01 16.42 -14.25
N VAL A 39 -9.96 16.75 -13.50
CA VAL A 39 -9.89 16.62 -12.04
C VAL A 39 -10.01 18.00 -11.41
N SER A 40 -10.89 18.13 -10.42
CA SER A 40 -11.11 19.38 -9.70
C SER A 40 -10.09 19.58 -8.58
N PRO A 41 -10.03 20.78 -7.97
CA PRO A 41 -9.19 21.02 -6.81
C PRO A 41 -9.60 20.17 -5.59
N GLY A 42 -10.86 19.73 -5.52
CA GLY A 42 -11.36 18.87 -4.45
C GLY A 42 -11.19 17.38 -4.72
N ASN A 43 -10.33 16.99 -5.67
CA ASN A 43 -10.11 15.60 -6.10
C ASN A 43 -11.30 14.91 -6.80
N ASP A 44 -12.37 15.64 -7.10
CA ASP A 44 -13.46 15.07 -7.91
C ASP A 44 -13.04 14.93 -9.38
N VAL A 45 -13.31 13.77 -9.99
CA VAL A 45 -13.09 13.50 -11.41
C VAL A 45 -14.40 13.62 -12.18
N PHE A 46 -14.37 14.35 -13.30
CA PHE A 46 -15.53 14.60 -14.13
C PHE A 46 -15.26 14.21 -15.59
N LEU A 47 -16.29 13.67 -16.25
CA LEU A 47 -16.28 13.39 -17.70
C LEU A 47 -16.75 14.62 -18.48
N PHE A 48 -16.02 14.95 -19.55
CA PHE A 48 -16.53 15.86 -20.57
C PHE A 48 -17.54 15.14 -21.48
N PRO A 49 -18.46 15.87 -22.13
CA PRO A 49 -19.34 15.29 -23.15
C PRO A 49 -18.59 14.52 -24.24
N ALA A 50 -17.38 14.96 -24.58
CA ALA A 50 -16.48 14.30 -25.52
C ALA A 50 -16.05 12.88 -25.13
N GLY A 51 -15.94 12.60 -23.82
CA GLY A 51 -15.63 11.27 -23.28
C GLY A 51 -16.88 10.42 -23.02
N SER A 52 -18.08 11.01 -23.11
CA SER A 52 -19.33 10.30 -22.82
C SER A 52 -19.58 9.18 -23.83
N ASN A 53 -19.99 8.00 -23.34
CA ASN A 53 -20.19 6.79 -24.14
C ASN A 53 -18.94 6.27 -24.87
N ASN A 54 -17.73 6.70 -24.47
CA ASN A 54 -16.49 6.12 -24.94
C ASN A 54 -15.94 5.13 -23.88
N PRO A 55 -15.86 3.81 -24.18
CA PRO A 55 -15.32 2.83 -23.25
C PRO A 55 -13.89 3.13 -22.78
N GLU A 56 -13.03 3.62 -23.67
CA GLU A 56 -11.64 3.97 -23.35
C GLU A 56 -11.58 5.17 -22.38
N ALA A 57 -12.48 6.14 -22.54
CA ALA A 57 -12.61 7.24 -21.58
C ALA A 57 -13.15 6.78 -20.22
N SER A 58 -13.98 5.74 -20.19
CA SER A 58 -14.47 5.13 -18.94
C SER A 58 -13.36 4.38 -18.19
N GLU A 59 -12.53 3.63 -18.89
CA GLU A 59 -11.34 2.98 -18.28
C GLU A 59 -10.34 4.03 -17.79
N LEU A 60 -10.10 5.07 -18.58
CA LEU A 60 -9.25 6.19 -18.20
C LEU A 60 -9.79 6.91 -16.97
N TYR A 61 -11.11 7.09 -16.86
CA TYR A 61 -11.76 7.68 -15.68
C TYR A 61 -11.40 6.92 -14.41
N HIS A 62 -11.54 5.58 -14.41
CA HIS A 62 -11.25 4.76 -13.23
C HIS A 62 -9.77 4.86 -12.83
N ARG A 63 -8.86 4.82 -13.81
CA ARG A 63 -7.42 4.95 -13.57
C ARG A 63 -7.06 6.33 -13.00
N VAL A 64 -7.59 7.39 -13.60
CA VAL A 64 -7.36 8.77 -13.14
C VAL A 64 -7.93 8.96 -11.74
N ALA A 65 -9.14 8.47 -11.45
CA ALA A 65 -9.75 8.59 -10.14
C ALA A 65 -8.93 7.88 -9.06
N GLN A 66 -8.45 6.66 -9.32
CA GLN A 66 -7.59 5.93 -8.40
C GLN A 66 -6.28 6.68 -8.11
N THR A 67 -5.60 7.14 -9.18
CA THR A 67 -4.34 7.89 -9.02
C THR A 67 -4.56 9.23 -8.32
N ALA A 68 -5.64 9.95 -8.67
CA ALA A 68 -5.95 11.24 -8.08
C ALA A 68 -6.25 11.12 -6.58
N ASP A 69 -6.99 10.09 -6.16
CA ASP A 69 -7.27 9.81 -4.74
C ASP A 69 -6.01 9.54 -3.92
N GLU A 70 -5.12 8.69 -4.44
CA GLU A 70 -3.84 8.42 -3.79
C GLU A 70 -2.99 9.70 -3.68
N VAL A 71 -2.82 10.42 -4.80
CA VAL A 71 -2.01 11.65 -4.88
C VAL A 71 -2.56 12.74 -3.99
N TYR A 72 -3.88 12.96 -4.01
CA TYR A 72 -4.52 13.96 -3.19
C TYR A 72 -4.25 13.70 -1.71
N THR A 73 -4.45 12.44 -1.29
CA THR A 73 -4.25 12.03 0.11
C THR A 73 -2.83 12.31 0.58
N TYR A 74 -1.81 11.77 -0.10
CA TYR A 74 -0.45 11.92 0.41
C TYR A 74 0.11 13.34 0.26
N VAL A 75 -0.31 14.09 -0.77
CA VAL A 75 0.09 15.50 -0.92
C VAL A 75 -0.53 16.31 0.21
N GLU A 76 -1.82 16.13 0.49
CA GLU A 76 -2.50 16.84 1.58
C GLU A 76 -1.87 16.51 2.94
N GLU A 77 -1.64 15.23 3.24
CA GLU A 77 -1.02 14.81 4.49
C GLU A 77 0.37 15.42 4.67
N VAL A 78 1.24 15.36 3.65
CA VAL A 78 2.60 15.91 3.75
C VAL A 78 2.61 17.44 3.85
N GLN A 79 1.73 18.14 3.13
CA GLN A 79 1.70 19.61 3.15
C GLN A 79 1.11 20.19 4.44
N THR A 80 0.23 19.45 5.11
CA THR A 80 -0.47 19.92 6.33
C THR A 80 0.17 19.42 7.61
N ALA A 81 0.92 18.33 7.55
CA ALA A 81 1.62 17.75 8.69
C ALA A 81 2.71 18.69 9.24
N PRO A 82 2.96 18.66 10.56
CA PRO A 82 4.07 19.38 11.16
C PRO A 82 5.42 18.79 10.72
N THR A 83 6.45 19.64 10.65
CA THR A 83 7.82 19.15 10.42
C THR A 83 8.26 18.26 11.59
N LEU A 84 8.81 17.10 11.24
CA LEU A 84 9.37 16.16 12.19
C LEU A 84 10.77 16.62 12.60
N HIS A 85 10.96 16.86 13.89
CA HIS A 85 12.25 17.28 14.44
C HIS A 85 12.95 16.11 15.12
N ILE A 86 14.00 15.60 14.48
CA ILE A 86 14.86 14.54 15.03
C ILE A 86 16.30 15.02 15.01
N SER A 87 17.01 14.81 16.12
CA SER A 87 18.40 15.20 16.24
C SER A 87 19.27 14.40 15.26
N GLY A 88 20.01 15.10 14.40
CA GLY A 88 20.95 14.47 13.45
C GLY A 88 20.36 14.09 12.09
N LEU A 89 19.06 14.35 11.83
CA LEU A 89 18.47 14.20 10.51
C LEU A 89 18.66 15.51 9.71
N SER A 90 19.32 15.43 8.55
CA SER A 90 19.57 16.59 7.69
C SER A 90 18.37 17.00 6.84
N GLU A 91 17.58 16.02 6.41
CA GLU A 91 16.44 16.18 5.54
C GLU A 91 15.19 16.59 6.33
N LYS A 92 14.35 17.43 5.70
CA LYS A 92 13.08 17.86 6.28
C LYS A 92 11.98 16.85 5.94
N PHE A 93 11.62 16.05 6.94
CA PHE A 93 10.45 15.18 6.88
C PHE A 93 9.28 15.81 7.64
N HIS A 94 8.06 15.46 7.24
CA HIS A 94 6.82 15.83 7.93
C HIS A 94 6.26 14.59 8.63
N LEU A 95 5.77 14.78 9.86
CA LEU A 95 5.24 13.70 10.69
C LEU A 95 3.80 13.38 10.27
N LEU A 96 3.60 12.26 9.58
CA LEU A 96 2.28 11.85 9.09
C LEU A 96 1.53 11.02 10.15
N ALA A 97 2.23 10.12 10.85
CA ALA A 97 1.68 9.37 11.96
C ALA A 97 2.74 8.97 13.01
N ASP A 98 2.32 8.85 14.27
CA ASP A 98 3.15 8.38 15.38
C ASP A 98 2.31 7.48 16.31
N PHE A 99 2.64 6.19 16.36
CA PHE A 99 1.93 5.23 17.21
C PHE A 99 2.80 4.02 17.55
N GLY A 100 2.62 3.47 18.76
CA GLY A 100 3.26 2.20 19.15
C GLY A 100 4.79 2.19 19.12
N GLY A 101 5.42 3.37 19.17
CA GLY A 101 6.86 3.52 19.03
C GLY A 101 7.35 3.57 17.58
N ALA A 102 6.46 3.46 16.59
CA ALA A 102 6.76 3.68 15.19
C ALA A 102 6.34 5.07 14.73
N VAL A 103 7.01 5.57 13.69
CA VAL A 103 6.74 6.84 13.02
C VAL A 103 6.55 6.58 11.54
N LEU A 104 5.54 7.20 10.92
CA LEU A 104 5.43 7.39 9.48
C LEU A 104 5.71 8.86 9.18
N ALA A 105 6.68 9.09 8.31
CA ALA A 105 7.05 10.43 7.87
C ALA A 105 7.10 10.50 6.35
N GLY A 106 6.88 11.69 5.81
CA GLY A 106 6.88 11.93 4.37
C GLY A 106 7.56 13.24 4.00
N ARG A 107 8.09 13.30 2.78
CA ARG A 107 8.65 14.52 2.21
C ARG A 107 8.42 14.59 0.71
N GLU A 108 8.33 15.81 0.22
CA GLU A 108 8.46 16.11 -1.20
C GLU A 108 9.94 16.08 -1.58
N LEU A 109 10.25 15.45 -2.71
CA LEU A 109 11.59 15.44 -3.28
C LEU A 109 11.80 16.68 -4.16
N GLU A 110 13.01 17.23 -4.10
CA GLU A 110 13.37 18.40 -4.89
C GLU A 110 13.25 18.15 -6.40
N ASN A 111 13.06 19.23 -7.16
CA ASN A 111 13.00 19.23 -8.63
C ASN A 111 11.84 18.40 -9.22
N GLY A 112 10.74 18.26 -8.48
CA GLY A 112 9.54 17.56 -8.98
C GLY A 112 9.75 16.06 -9.16
N ARG A 113 10.60 15.45 -8.33
CA ARG A 113 10.88 14.01 -8.34
C ARG A 113 9.84 13.18 -7.58
N GLY A 114 8.73 13.79 -7.16
CA GLY A 114 7.67 13.11 -6.41
C GLY A 114 7.88 13.19 -4.90
N TYR A 115 7.39 12.15 -4.22
CA TYR A 115 7.37 12.07 -2.76
C TYR A 115 8.08 10.82 -2.29
N GLN A 116 8.69 10.93 -1.12
CA GLN A 116 9.32 9.82 -0.41
C GLN A 116 8.70 9.69 0.98
N PHE A 117 8.41 8.46 1.35
CA PHE A 117 7.88 8.10 2.65
C PHE A 117 8.88 7.22 3.40
N VAL A 118 8.83 7.26 4.71
CA VAL A 118 9.70 6.47 5.56
C VAL A 118 8.99 6.07 6.83
N THR A 119 9.23 4.83 7.25
CA THR A 119 8.83 4.36 8.56
C THR A 119 10.05 4.16 9.45
N TRP A 120 9.97 4.62 10.69
CA TRP A 120 11.03 4.49 11.67
C TRP A 120 10.52 3.92 13.00
N ILE A 121 11.43 3.43 13.84
CA ILE A 121 11.17 3.17 15.26
C ILE A 121 11.88 4.23 16.11
N TRP A 122 11.16 4.82 17.06
CA TRP A 122 11.72 5.68 18.09
C TRP A 122 12.72 4.93 18.97
N ASP A 123 13.80 5.60 19.36
CA ASP A 123 14.59 5.13 20.50
C ASP A 123 13.77 5.19 21.80
N TYR A 124 14.30 4.59 22.87
CA TYR A 124 13.62 4.55 24.17
C TYR A 124 13.24 5.95 24.71
N ASN A 125 14.06 6.97 24.42
CA ASN A 125 13.87 8.33 24.92
C ASN A 125 13.04 9.22 23.96
N ARG A 126 12.65 8.70 22.80
CA ARG A 126 12.00 9.42 21.69
C ARG A 126 12.78 10.65 21.23
N THR A 127 14.11 10.56 21.25
CA THR A 127 15.02 11.63 20.84
C THR A 127 15.64 11.41 19.46
N GLY A 128 15.74 10.14 19.07
CA GLY A 128 16.28 9.67 17.81
C GLY A 128 15.41 8.56 17.23
N VAL A 129 15.60 8.29 15.95
CA VAL A 129 14.92 7.22 15.22
C VAL A 129 15.90 6.23 14.62
N SER A 130 15.45 5.00 14.40
CA SER A 130 16.25 3.91 13.86
C SER A 130 15.41 2.96 13.00
N TYR A 131 16.07 2.00 12.34
CA TYR A 131 15.46 0.96 11.50
C TYR A 131 14.55 1.52 10.38
N GLY A 132 15.03 2.53 9.63
CA GLY A 132 14.25 3.17 8.58
C GLY A 132 13.93 2.25 7.39
N HIS A 133 12.66 2.12 7.02
CA HIS A 133 12.26 1.59 5.71
C HIS A 133 11.82 2.75 4.83
N TYR A 134 12.42 2.89 3.65
CA TYR A 134 12.17 4.00 2.73
C TYR A 134 11.34 3.52 1.54
N TYR A 135 10.35 4.32 1.18
CA TYR A 135 9.39 4.05 0.12
C TYR A 135 9.41 5.24 -0.83
N ASP A 136 9.94 5.03 -2.03
CA ASP A 136 9.88 6.01 -3.09
C ASP A 136 8.55 5.84 -3.82
N GLU A 137 7.70 6.87 -3.79
CA GLU A 137 6.41 6.92 -4.49
C GLU A 137 5.36 5.88 -4.04
N ASP A 138 5.67 5.03 -3.06
CA ASP A 138 4.79 3.99 -2.54
C ASP A 138 4.22 4.36 -1.17
N PHE A 139 3.23 5.26 -1.18
CA PHE A 139 2.57 5.69 0.05
C PHE A 139 1.75 4.56 0.69
N CYS A 140 1.16 3.69 -0.13
CA CYS A 140 0.37 2.56 0.35
C CYS A 140 1.23 1.55 1.12
N GLY A 141 2.38 1.17 0.57
CA GLY A 141 3.36 0.30 1.23
C GLY A 141 3.88 0.90 2.53
N ALA A 142 4.14 2.21 2.56
CA ALA A 142 4.54 2.91 3.79
C ALA A 142 3.45 2.87 4.88
N LYS A 143 2.17 3.05 4.52
CA LYS A 143 1.04 2.91 5.46
C LYS A 143 0.90 1.48 6.00
N GLN A 144 1.04 0.49 5.13
CA GLN A 144 0.96 -0.93 5.53
C GLN A 144 2.09 -1.30 6.48
N ASP A 145 3.33 -0.94 6.15
CA ASP A 145 4.50 -1.18 6.98
C ASP A 145 4.39 -0.45 8.33
N PHE A 146 3.92 0.80 8.33
CA PHE A 146 3.63 1.55 9.55
C PHE A 146 2.59 0.83 10.41
N ALA A 147 1.48 0.36 9.83
CA ALA A 147 0.43 -0.35 10.57
C ALA A 147 0.96 -1.61 11.27
N VAL A 148 1.83 -2.38 10.61
CA VAL A 148 2.47 -3.57 11.20
C VAL A 148 3.44 -3.18 12.31
N ARG A 149 4.34 -2.22 12.04
CA ARG A 149 5.44 -1.85 12.94
C ARG A 149 4.97 -1.10 14.19
N SER A 150 3.91 -0.32 14.05
CA SER A 150 3.24 0.37 15.15
C SER A 150 2.36 -0.55 15.99
N GLY A 151 2.13 -1.79 15.54
CA GLY A 151 1.24 -2.74 16.19
C GLY A 151 -0.26 -2.39 16.06
N LEU A 152 -0.64 -1.51 15.14
CA LEU A 152 -2.04 -1.24 14.80
C LEU A 152 -2.71 -2.49 14.21
N ILE A 153 -1.96 -3.29 13.46
CA ILE A 153 -2.36 -4.62 13.02
C ILE A 153 -1.41 -5.68 13.59
N SER A 154 -1.97 -6.82 14.00
CA SER A 154 -1.16 -7.95 14.48
C SER A 154 -0.31 -8.49 13.34
N LYS A 155 0.98 -8.79 13.62
CA LYS A 155 1.93 -9.43 12.68
C LYS A 155 1.40 -10.71 12.01
N THR A 156 0.34 -11.32 12.54
CA THR A 156 -0.35 -12.48 11.95
C THR A 156 -1.11 -12.16 10.66
N GLN A 157 -1.27 -10.89 10.26
CA GLN A 157 -1.86 -10.47 8.98
C GLN A 157 -0.83 -10.20 7.86
N LEU A 158 0.43 -10.59 8.05
CA LEU A 158 1.48 -10.44 7.02
C LEU A 158 1.28 -11.35 5.80
N PHE A 159 0.51 -12.42 5.97
CA PHE A 159 0.18 -13.38 4.93
C PHE A 159 -1.30 -13.24 4.58
N SER A 160 -1.63 -13.38 3.30
CA SER A 160 -3.02 -13.50 2.88
C SER A 160 -3.64 -14.77 3.49
N PRO A 161 -4.97 -14.81 3.65
CA PRO A 161 -5.66 -16.04 4.07
C PRO A 161 -5.29 -17.26 3.19
N GLU A 162 -5.03 -17.05 1.89
CA GLU A 162 -4.58 -18.07 0.95
C GLU A 162 -3.15 -18.53 1.26
N GLU A 163 -2.21 -17.60 1.47
CA GLU A 163 -0.83 -17.92 1.85
C GLU A 163 -0.78 -18.67 3.19
N LEU A 164 -1.59 -18.28 4.17
CA LEU A 164 -1.73 -18.99 5.44
C LEU A 164 -2.32 -20.38 5.26
N THR A 165 -3.27 -20.56 4.34
CA THR A 165 -3.88 -21.86 4.02
C THR A 165 -2.83 -22.81 3.41
N GLU A 166 -2.00 -22.34 2.49
CA GLU A 166 -0.94 -23.16 1.89
C GLU A 166 0.17 -23.50 2.87
N LEU A 167 0.56 -22.55 3.74
CA LEU A 167 1.47 -22.84 4.85
C LEU A 167 0.87 -23.92 5.76
N TYR A 168 -0.43 -23.82 6.09
CA TYR A 168 -1.11 -24.83 6.90
C TYR A 168 -1.05 -26.21 6.25
N ARG A 169 -1.34 -26.35 4.95
CA ARG A 169 -1.20 -27.61 4.21
C ARG A 169 0.22 -28.17 4.24
N ALA A 170 1.22 -27.32 3.99
CA ALA A 170 2.63 -27.75 4.03
C ALA A 170 3.02 -28.26 5.42
N THR A 171 2.53 -27.63 6.49
CA THR A 171 2.77 -28.11 7.86
C THR A 171 2.01 -29.39 8.17
N ASP A 172 0.86 -29.63 7.55
CA ASP A 172 0.07 -30.86 7.74
C ASP A 172 0.77 -32.06 7.13
N TYR A 173 1.20 -31.93 5.88
CA TYR A 173 2.01 -32.95 5.19
C TYR A 173 3.31 -33.27 5.96
N LEU A 174 4.02 -32.26 6.45
CA LEU A 174 5.26 -32.47 7.21
C LEU A 174 5.02 -33.19 8.55
N LEU A 175 3.85 -33.01 9.17
CA LEU A 175 3.52 -33.67 10.44
C LEU A 175 3.01 -35.10 10.25
N ASP A 176 2.45 -35.43 9.09
CA ASP A 176 1.91 -36.75 8.78
C ASP A 176 2.94 -37.66 8.05
N GLU A 177 3.64 -37.11 7.05
CA GLU A 177 4.54 -37.84 6.14
C GLU A 177 6.02 -37.43 6.28
N GLY A 178 6.32 -36.45 7.13
CA GLY A 178 7.67 -35.92 7.31
C GLY A 178 8.56 -36.69 8.29
N PRO A 179 9.86 -36.33 8.36
CA PRO A 179 10.76 -36.88 9.38
C PRO A 179 10.34 -36.44 10.79
N GLU A 180 10.65 -37.27 11.80
CA GLU A 180 10.43 -36.89 13.20
C GLU A 180 11.12 -35.56 13.54
N LEU A 181 10.32 -34.61 14.03
CA LEU A 181 10.77 -33.31 14.46
C LEU A 181 11.23 -33.34 15.91
N GLU A 182 12.28 -32.58 16.24
CA GLU A 182 12.63 -32.33 17.63
C GLU A 182 11.49 -31.62 18.36
N ASP A 183 11.31 -31.90 19.66
CA ASP A 183 10.18 -31.43 20.47
C ASP A 183 9.97 -29.90 20.40
N GLY A 184 11.05 -29.13 20.36
CA GLY A 184 10.99 -27.67 20.19
C GLY A 184 10.42 -27.23 18.84
N HIS A 185 10.78 -27.93 17.76
CA HIS A 185 10.27 -27.66 16.41
C HIS A 185 8.81 -28.10 16.27
N LEU A 186 8.47 -29.27 16.80
CA LEU A 186 7.09 -29.78 16.84
C LEU A 186 6.15 -28.79 17.55
N LYS A 187 6.54 -28.33 18.75
CA LYS A 187 5.77 -27.35 19.52
C LYS A 187 5.63 -26.01 18.81
N ALA A 188 6.70 -25.54 18.15
CA ALA A 188 6.65 -24.32 17.35
C ALA A 188 5.69 -24.45 16.17
N MET A 189 5.68 -25.60 15.48
CA MET A 189 4.75 -25.88 14.37
C MET A 189 3.30 -25.95 14.84
N GLN A 190 3.00 -26.69 15.91
CA GLN A 190 1.65 -26.76 16.48
C GLN A 190 1.15 -25.38 16.89
N THR A 191 2.02 -24.58 17.52
CA THR A 191 1.69 -23.19 17.90
C THR A 191 1.42 -22.31 16.68
N ALA A 192 2.15 -22.50 15.58
CA ALA A 192 1.91 -21.78 14.33
C ALA A 192 0.56 -22.19 13.71
N ARG A 193 0.26 -23.50 13.66
CA ARG A 193 -1.02 -24.03 13.15
C ARG A 193 -2.23 -23.48 13.91
N THR A 194 -2.20 -23.49 15.25
CA THR A 194 -3.29 -22.90 16.06
C THR A 194 -3.49 -21.41 15.80
N LYS A 195 -2.41 -20.66 15.54
CA LYS A 195 -2.52 -19.24 15.17
C LYS A 195 -3.15 -19.06 13.78
N ILE A 196 -2.86 -19.96 12.84
CA ILE A 196 -3.46 -19.95 11.50
C ILE A 196 -4.95 -20.27 11.58
N GLU A 197 -5.35 -21.31 12.32
CA GLU A 197 -6.76 -21.67 12.56
C GLU A 197 -7.58 -20.50 13.14
N TYR A 198 -6.97 -19.73 14.04
CA TYR A 198 -7.60 -18.55 14.61
C TYR A 198 -7.68 -17.38 13.61
N THR A 199 -6.72 -17.27 12.68
CA THR A 199 -6.59 -16.14 11.75
C THR A 199 -7.39 -16.34 10.46
N VAL A 200 -7.62 -17.59 10.05
CA VAL A 200 -8.36 -17.96 8.83
C VAL A 200 -9.70 -18.62 9.22
N PRO A 201 -10.80 -17.86 9.36
CA PRO A 201 -12.06 -18.38 9.91
C PRO A 201 -12.78 -19.41 9.03
N ASP A 202 -12.49 -19.47 7.74
CA ASP A 202 -13.01 -20.40 6.73
C ASP A 202 -11.95 -21.43 6.27
N LEU A 203 -10.95 -21.70 7.11
CA LEU A 203 -9.83 -22.59 6.77
C LEU A 203 -10.28 -23.98 6.33
N ALA A 204 -11.31 -24.56 6.98
CA ALA A 204 -11.82 -25.89 6.64
C ALA A 204 -12.34 -25.94 5.19
N ASP A 205 -13.20 -24.99 4.81
CA ASP A 205 -13.76 -24.90 3.46
C ASP A 205 -12.66 -24.69 2.40
N ARG A 206 -11.62 -23.92 2.73
CA ARG A 206 -10.47 -23.67 1.86
C ARG A 206 -9.57 -24.90 1.66
N LEU A 207 -9.43 -25.73 2.69
CA LEU A 207 -8.68 -26.98 2.59
C LEU A 207 -9.40 -27.98 1.67
N GLU A 208 -10.73 -28.09 1.76
CA GLU A 208 -11.54 -28.95 0.90
C GLU A 208 -11.50 -28.53 -0.58
N GLN A 209 -11.54 -27.21 -0.86
CA GLN A 209 -11.52 -26.70 -2.23
C GLN A 209 -10.21 -26.96 -2.99
N GLY A 210 -9.06 -27.04 -2.30
CA GLY A 210 -7.79 -27.39 -2.93
C GLY A 210 -7.61 -28.89 -3.19
N GLN A 211 -8.18 -29.75 -2.34
CA GLN A 211 -8.15 -31.20 -2.54
C GLN A 211 -9.00 -31.65 -3.74
N ALA A 212 -10.05 -30.91 -4.08
CA ALA A 212 -10.89 -31.19 -5.25
C ALA A 212 -10.20 -30.92 -6.61
N GLN A 213 -9.00 -30.33 -6.63
CA GLN A 213 -8.23 -30.03 -7.84
C GLN A 213 -7.00 -30.93 -8.05
N GLU A 214 -6.66 -31.82 -7.11
CA GLU A 214 -5.64 -32.84 -7.37
C GLU A 214 -6.22 -33.96 -8.23
N PRO A 215 -5.69 -34.23 -9.44
CA PRO A 215 -6.17 -35.34 -10.25
C PRO A 215 -5.89 -36.64 -9.51
N GLN A 216 -6.93 -37.44 -9.26
CA GLN A 216 -6.76 -38.85 -8.91
C GLN A 216 -5.93 -39.51 -10.03
N ILE A 217 -4.66 -39.80 -9.76
CA ILE A 217 -3.91 -40.74 -10.56
C ILE A 217 -4.38 -42.13 -10.15
N ASP A 218 -5.27 -42.69 -10.97
CA ASP A 218 -5.63 -44.10 -10.94
C ASP A 218 -4.35 -44.96 -11.06
N MET A 219 -4.15 -45.88 -10.11
CA MET A 219 -3.19 -46.99 -10.24
C MET A 219 -3.94 -48.26 -10.63
#